data_AF-A0A7K3YDQ9-F1
#
_entry.id   AF-A0A7K3YDQ9-F1
#
_cell.length_a   1.000
_cell.length_b   1.000
_cell.length_c   1.000
_cell.angle_alpha   90.00
_cell.angle_beta   90.00
_cell.angle_gamma   90.00
#
_symmetry.space_group_name_H-M   'P 1'
#
loop_
_entity.id
_entity.type
_entity.pdbx_description
1 polymer ?
#
loop_
_entity_poly.entity_id
_entity_poly.type
_entity_poly.pdbx_seq_one_letter_code
_entity_poly.pdbx_strand_id
1 'polypeptide(L)'
;IPYTEAIEIANRTVEEKLTFGDDLSPAAERAIGDVIGQHYFIVDWPTEIRPYYAMPYPDRPEFCKAFDMMHPRMELSSGAQRIHDHDLLVERIRAKGLSPESFEFYLKPFRYGMPPHAGWGLGIERLVMTMLDLPNIREAVLFPRDRHRLTP
;
A
#
# COMPACT_ATOMS: atom_id res chain seq x y z
N ILE A 1 0.05 -10.58 -8.89
CA ILE A 1 -1.36 -10.60 -9.31
C ILE A 1 -1.90 -9.18 -9.31
N PRO A 2 -2.77 -8.80 -10.26
CA PRO A 2 -3.51 -7.55 -10.20
C PRO A 2 -4.47 -7.52 -9.00
N TYR A 3 -4.79 -6.33 -8.49
CA TYR A 3 -5.79 -6.14 -7.43
C TYR A 3 -7.13 -6.80 -7.76
N THR A 4 -7.58 -6.72 -9.02
CA THR A 4 -8.84 -7.33 -9.46
C THR A 4 -8.84 -8.85 -9.29
N GLU A 5 -7.71 -9.51 -9.54
CA GLU A 5 -7.55 -10.94 -9.28
C GLU A 5 -7.49 -11.23 -7.78
N ALA A 6 -6.85 -10.35 -7.00
CA ALA A 6 -6.77 -10.48 -5.54
C ALA A 6 -8.16 -10.45 -4.88
N ILE A 7 -9.05 -9.52 -5.27
CA ILE A 7 -10.42 -9.47 -4.76
C ILE A 7 -11.23 -10.71 -5.17
N GLU A 8 -11.05 -11.22 -6.39
CA GLU A 8 -11.71 -12.45 -6.85
C GLU A 8 -11.30 -13.66 -6.00
N ILE A 9 -10.02 -13.77 -5.66
CA ILE A 9 -9.51 -14.84 -4.80
C ILE A 9 -10.08 -14.70 -3.38
N ALA A 10 -9.98 -13.50 -2.78
CA ALA A 10 -10.50 -13.25 -1.44
C ALA A 10 -11.99 -13.58 -1.34
N ASN A 11 -12.78 -13.15 -2.33
CA ASN A 11 -14.22 -13.36 -2.40
C ASN A 11 -14.66 -14.83 -2.48
N ARG A 12 -13.74 -15.79 -2.67
CA ARG A 12 -14.09 -17.22 -2.57
C ARG A 12 -14.37 -17.67 -1.15
N THR A 13 -13.76 -17.02 -0.15
CA THR A 13 -13.79 -17.49 1.24
C THR A 13 -14.28 -16.45 2.24
N VAL A 14 -14.07 -15.15 1.99
CA VAL A 14 -14.52 -14.11 2.93
C VAL A 14 -16.05 -14.00 2.98
N GLU A 15 -16.58 -13.72 4.17
CA GLU A 15 -18.01 -13.52 4.41
C GLU A 15 -18.52 -12.21 3.78
N GLU A 16 -17.82 -11.11 4.04
CA GLU A 16 -18.09 -9.81 3.46
C GLU A 16 -17.39 -9.69 2.10
N LYS A 17 -18.19 -9.61 1.03
CA LYS A 17 -17.65 -9.55 -0.33
C LYS A 17 -17.07 -8.18 -0.62
N LEU A 18 -15.83 -8.19 -1.10
CA LEU A 18 -15.13 -7.02 -1.59
C LEU A 18 -15.60 -6.67 -3.00
N THR A 19 -15.71 -5.37 -3.25
CA THR A 19 -15.98 -4.78 -4.55
C THR A 19 -14.79 -3.93 -4.99
N PHE A 20 -14.78 -3.51 -6.26
CA PHE A 20 -13.73 -2.65 -6.77
C PHE A 20 -13.69 -1.33 -6.00
N GLY A 21 -12.52 -0.98 -5.47
CA GLY A 21 -12.33 0.22 -4.65
C GLY A 21 -12.34 -0.07 -3.16
N ASP A 22 -12.65 -1.28 -2.71
CA ASP A 22 -12.47 -1.67 -1.32
C ASP A 22 -11.00 -1.99 -1.02
N ASP A 23 -10.57 -1.65 0.19
CA ASP A 23 -9.25 -2.05 0.69
C ASP A 23 -9.27 -3.50 1.19
N LEU A 24 -8.10 -4.15 1.24
CA LEU A 24 -7.99 -5.53 1.67
C LEU A 24 -7.95 -5.61 3.20
N SER A 25 -8.97 -6.24 3.78
CA SER A 25 -8.95 -6.55 5.22
C SER A 25 -7.89 -7.61 5.54
N PRO A 26 -7.41 -7.72 6.79
CA PRO A 26 -6.49 -8.79 7.18
C PRO A 26 -7.04 -10.20 6.92
N ALA A 27 -8.36 -10.39 6.92
CA ALA A 27 -8.99 -11.66 6.57
C ALA A 27 -8.87 -11.94 5.07
N ALA A 28 -9.08 -10.92 4.23
CA ALA A 28 -8.91 -11.02 2.78
C ALA A 28 -7.44 -11.28 2.40
N GLU A 29 -6.49 -10.57 3.02
CA GLU A 29 -5.05 -10.81 2.81
C GLU A 29 -4.65 -12.26 3.10
N ARG A 30 -5.15 -12.82 4.22
CA ARG A 30 -4.93 -14.22 4.58
C ARG A 30 -5.56 -15.17 3.57
N ALA A 31 -6.81 -14.94 3.18
CA ALA A 31 -7.49 -15.76 2.18
C ALA A 31 -6.73 -15.82 0.84
N ILE A 32 -6.19 -14.68 0.39
CA ILE A 32 -5.35 -14.62 -0.82
C ILE A 32 -4.04 -15.37 -0.60
N GLY A 33 -3.39 -15.12 0.54
CA GLY A 33 -2.12 -15.75 0.91
C GLY A 33 -2.20 -17.27 1.00
N ASP A 34 -3.27 -17.82 1.56
CA ASP A 34 -3.51 -19.26 1.68
C ASP A 34 -3.63 -19.95 0.30
N VAL A 35 -4.19 -19.25 -0.69
CA VAL A 35 -4.30 -19.75 -2.06
C VAL A 35 -2.97 -19.68 -2.81
N ILE A 36 -2.19 -18.63 -2.60
CA ILE A 36 -0.92 -18.42 -3.32
C ILE A 36 0.23 -19.22 -2.72
N GLY A 37 0.28 -19.35 -1.39
CA GLY A 37 1.22 -20.22 -0.66
C GLY A 37 2.70 -19.78 -0.66
N GLN A 38 3.06 -18.69 -1.34
CA GLN A 38 4.43 -18.15 -1.41
C GLN A 38 4.39 -16.62 -1.42
N HIS A 39 5.55 -15.96 -1.44
CA HIS A 39 5.61 -14.51 -1.59
C HIS A 39 5.08 -14.05 -2.96
N TYR A 40 4.33 -12.96 -2.97
CA TYR A 40 3.72 -12.44 -4.19
C TYR A 40 3.59 -10.91 -4.15
N PHE A 41 3.37 -10.31 -5.32
CA PHE A 41 3.00 -8.91 -5.41
C PHE A 41 1.51 -8.78 -5.74
N ILE A 42 0.84 -7.84 -5.08
CA ILE A 42 -0.43 -7.28 -5.56
C ILE A 42 -0.11 -5.96 -6.25
N VAL A 43 -0.48 -5.83 -7.52
CA VAL A 43 -0.21 -4.64 -8.36
C VAL A 43 -1.52 -4.06 -8.89
N ASP A 44 -1.45 -2.92 -9.58
CA ASP A 44 -2.60 -2.28 -10.25
C ASP A 44 -3.73 -1.99 -9.27
N TRP A 45 -3.41 -1.25 -8.20
CA TRP A 45 -4.39 -0.84 -7.20
C TRP A 45 -5.32 0.26 -7.70
N PRO A 46 -6.56 0.35 -7.19
CA PRO A 46 -7.43 1.47 -7.51
C PRO A 46 -6.80 2.79 -7.04
N THR A 47 -6.74 3.74 -7.96
CA THR A 47 -6.17 5.08 -7.75
C THR A 47 -6.87 5.84 -6.62
N GLU A 48 -8.15 5.56 -6.40
CA GLU A 48 -8.97 6.22 -5.39
C GLU A 48 -8.60 5.86 -3.95
N ILE A 49 -8.15 4.64 -3.67
CA ILE A 49 -7.78 4.22 -2.30
C ILE A 49 -6.31 4.38 -1.98
N ARG A 50 -5.49 4.71 -2.98
CA ARG A 50 -4.05 4.94 -2.79
C ARG A 50 -3.74 6.41 -2.47
N PRO A 51 -2.57 6.70 -1.86
CA PRO A 51 -2.17 8.07 -1.54
C PRO A 51 -2.12 8.98 -2.78
N TYR A 52 -2.31 10.29 -2.57
CA TYR A 52 -2.36 11.28 -3.66
C TYR A 52 -1.14 11.27 -4.58
N TYR A 53 0.02 10.85 -4.07
CA TYR A 53 1.30 10.83 -4.79
C TYR A 53 1.51 9.58 -5.67
N ALA A 54 0.60 8.59 -5.64
CA ALA A 54 0.73 7.38 -6.46
C ALA A 54 0.38 7.68 -7.93
N MET A 55 1.25 7.28 -8.86
CA MET A 55 1.14 7.57 -10.29
C MET A 55 0.02 6.75 -10.95
N PRO A 56 -1.04 7.38 -11.49
CA PRO A 56 -2.06 6.67 -12.29
C PRO A 56 -1.47 6.09 -13.59
N TYR A 57 -2.12 5.07 -14.15
CA TYR A 57 -1.82 4.67 -15.52
C TYR A 57 -2.39 5.70 -16.51
N PRO A 58 -1.65 6.10 -17.56
CA PRO A 58 -2.15 7.07 -18.55
C PRO A 58 -3.44 6.62 -19.25
N ASP A 59 -3.54 5.32 -19.59
CA ASP A 59 -4.66 4.77 -20.35
C ASP A 59 -5.76 4.14 -19.46
N ARG A 60 -5.49 4.01 -18.15
CA ARG A 60 -6.38 3.40 -17.14
C ARG A 60 -6.28 4.18 -15.82
N PRO A 61 -6.73 5.44 -15.78
CA PRO A 61 -6.51 6.33 -14.63
C PRO A 61 -7.19 5.84 -13.33
N GLU A 62 -8.18 4.95 -13.43
CA GLU A 62 -8.81 4.27 -12.30
C GLU A 62 -7.84 3.34 -11.55
N PHE A 63 -6.73 2.94 -12.19
CA PHE A 63 -5.64 2.18 -11.59
C PHE A 63 -4.36 3.01 -11.47
N CYS A 64 -3.56 2.72 -10.44
CA CYS A 64 -2.26 3.33 -10.27
C CYS A 64 -1.14 2.29 -10.19
N LYS A 65 0.08 2.77 -10.46
CA LYS A 65 1.34 2.02 -10.44
C LYS A 65 1.84 1.81 -9.01
N ALA A 66 0.95 1.31 -8.16
CA ALA A 66 1.26 0.89 -6.81
C ALA A 66 1.39 -0.64 -6.75
N PHE A 67 2.18 -1.10 -5.79
CA PHE A 67 2.34 -2.51 -5.50
C PHE A 67 2.48 -2.73 -4.01
N ASP A 68 2.03 -3.88 -3.55
CA ASP A 68 2.28 -4.38 -2.20
C ASP A 68 2.95 -5.76 -2.33
N MET A 69 4.06 -5.97 -1.61
CA MET A 69 4.74 -7.24 -1.48
C MET A 69 4.18 -7.99 -0.28
N MET A 70 3.63 -9.16 -0.55
CA MET A 70 2.88 -9.96 0.39
C MET A 70 3.69 -11.21 0.77
N HIS A 71 3.75 -11.49 2.07
CA HIS A 71 3.92 -12.83 2.58
C HIS A 71 2.53 -13.49 2.64
N PRO A 72 2.40 -14.83 2.55
CA PRO A 72 1.11 -15.53 2.73
C PRO A 72 0.29 -15.18 3.98
N ARG A 73 0.89 -14.50 4.96
CA ARG A 73 0.24 -14.15 6.24
C ARG A 73 -0.08 -12.67 6.39
N MET A 74 0.59 -11.79 5.64
CA MET A 74 0.48 -10.33 5.77
C MET A 74 1.28 -9.59 4.69
N GLU A 75 0.95 -8.32 4.46
CA GLU A 75 1.82 -7.39 3.73
C GLU A 75 3.17 -7.19 4.45
N LEU A 76 4.27 -7.28 3.69
CA LEU A 76 5.62 -6.93 4.15
C LEU A 76 6.07 -5.53 3.70
N SER A 77 5.68 -5.14 2.49
CA SER A 77 6.09 -3.87 1.90
C SER A 77 5.01 -3.28 1.02
N SER A 78 4.95 -1.94 0.96
CA SER A 78 4.15 -1.20 0.00
C SER A 78 5.01 -0.19 -0.74
N GLY A 79 4.71 0.03 -2.03
CA GLY A 79 5.44 0.94 -2.89
C GLY A 79 4.61 1.46 -4.06
N ALA A 80 5.09 2.50 -4.71
CA ALA A 80 4.50 2.97 -5.97
C ALA A 80 5.51 3.77 -6.80
N GLN A 81 5.25 3.85 -8.11
CA GLN A 81 5.75 4.97 -8.90
C GLN A 81 5.08 6.25 -8.40
N ARG A 82 5.87 7.31 -8.23
CA ARG A 82 5.38 8.60 -7.76
C ARG A 82 5.01 9.49 -8.93
N ILE A 83 3.97 10.29 -8.75
CA ILE A 83 3.68 11.41 -9.64
C ILE A 83 4.89 12.35 -9.60
N HIS A 84 5.44 12.68 -10.76
CA HIS A 84 6.57 13.61 -10.92
C HIS A 84 6.15 14.91 -11.63
N ASP A 85 4.94 14.95 -12.18
CA ASP A 85 4.33 16.15 -12.75
C ASP A 85 3.69 16.99 -11.64
N HIS A 86 4.04 18.28 -11.57
CA HIS A 86 3.58 19.16 -10.50
C HIS A 86 2.06 19.37 -10.54
N ASP A 87 1.49 19.59 -11.73
CA ASP A 87 0.09 19.99 -11.86
C ASP A 87 -0.85 18.82 -11.59
N LEU A 88 -0.48 17.63 -12.08
CA LEU A 88 -1.16 16.39 -11.72
C LEU A 88 -1.09 16.13 -10.21
N LEU A 89 0.06 16.36 -9.57
CA LEU A 89 0.18 16.17 -8.12
C LEU A 89 -0.72 17.13 -7.33
N VAL A 90 -0.81 18.39 -7.75
CA VAL A 90 -1.73 19.39 -7.17
C VAL A 90 -3.19 18.99 -7.36
N GLU A 91 -3.56 18.54 -8.56
CA GLU A 91 -4.90 18.05 -8.87
C GLU A 91 -5.29 16.89 -7.93
N ARG A 92 -4.38 15.94 -7.73
CA ARG A 92 -4.59 14.76 -6.89
C ARG A 92 -4.70 15.10 -5.40
N ILE A 93 -3.93 16.07 -4.92
CA ILE A 93 -4.06 16.60 -3.56
C ILE A 93 -5.47 17.19 -3.37
N ARG A 94 -5.95 18.02 -4.31
CA ARG A 94 -7.30 18.60 -4.26
C ARG A 94 -8.39 17.53 -4.32
N ALA A 95 -8.23 16.53 -5.19
CA ALA A 95 -9.18 15.43 -5.33
C ALA A 95 -9.35 14.60 -4.04
N LYS A 96 -8.33 14.58 -3.18
CA LYS A 96 -8.37 13.96 -1.84
C LYS A 96 -8.93 14.88 -0.76
N GLY A 97 -9.44 16.06 -1.11
CA GLY A 97 -9.95 17.05 -0.16
C GLY A 97 -8.86 17.75 0.66
N LEU A 98 -7.61 17.73 0.19
CA LEU A 98 -6.46 18.34 0.85
C LEU A 98 -6.15 19.70 0.21
N SER A 99 -5.62 20.65 1.01
CA SER A 99 -5.18 21.98 0.54
C SER A 99 -3.74 21.89 0.00
N PRO A 100 -3.48 22.14 -1.30
CA PRO A 100 -2.12 22.15 -1.86
C PRO A 100 -1.16 23.11 -1.15
N GLU A 101 -1.67 24.20 -0.60
CA GLU A 101 -0.90 25.21 0.12
C GLU A 101 -0.21 24.60 1.35
N SER A 102 -0.85 23.61 1.99
CA SER A 102 -0.29 22.87 3.14
C SER A 102 0.84 21.91 2.73
N PHE A 103 0.99 21.62 1.43
CA PHE A 103 2.01 20.75 0.84
C PHE A 103 3.06 21.53 0.05
N GLU A 104 3.13 22.87 0.14
CA GLU A 104 4.09 23.67 -0.64
C GLU A 104 5.54 23.21 -0.43
N PHE A 105 5.91 22.78 0.78
CA PHE A 105 7.24 22.22 1.05
C PHE A 105 7.54 20.97 0.21
N TYR A 106 6.52 20.16 -0.06
CA TYR A 106 6.61 18.94 -0.86
C TYR A 106 6.46 19.23 -2.36
N LEU A 107 5.60 20.17 -2.76
CA LEU A 107 5.33 20.52 -4.16
C LEU A 107 6.45 21.34 -4.81
N LYS A 108 7.13 22.19 -4.03
CA LYS A 108 8.15 23.10 -4.56
C LYS A 108 9.23 22.40 -5.41
N PRO A 109 9.85 21.28 -5.00
CA PRO A 109 10.81 20.55 -5.82
C PRO A 109 10.28 20.11 -7.19
N PHE A 110 8.99 19.81 -7.32
CA PHE A 110 8.39 19.33 -8.58
C PHE A 110 8.37 20.42 -9.67
N ARG A 111 8.41 21.70 -9.29
CA ARG A 111 8.53 22.83 -10.23
C ARG A 111 9.92 22.96 -10.86
N TYR A 112 10.93 22.27 -10.32
CA TYR A 112 12.32 22.39 -10.76
C TYR A 112 12.83 21.11 -11.46
N GLY A 113 11.93 20.32 -12.05
CA GLY A 113 12.28 19.17 -12.88
C GLY A 113 12.45 17.87 -12.10
N MET A 114 11.42 17.46 -11.34
CA MET A 114 11.42 16.15 -10.67
C MET A 114 11.42 15.03 -11.72
N PRO A 115 12.40 14.11 -11.73
CA PRO A 115 12.41 13.00 -12.67
C PRO A 115 11.36 11.94 -12.28
N PRO A 116 10.96 11.07 -13.23
CA PRO A 116 10.22 9.86 -12.90
C PRO A 116 10.96 9.05 -11.84
N HIS A 117 10.28 8.74 -10.74
CA HIS A 117 10.86 8.02 -9.61
C HIS A 117 9.84 7.08 -8.97
N ALA A 118 10.34 6.08 -8.24
CA ALA A 118 9.54 5.12 -7.49
C ALA A 118 10.21 4.85 -6.15
N GLY A 119 9.43 4.36 -5.19
CA GLY A 119 9.95 3.99 -3.89
C GLY A 119 8.99 3.06 -3.17
N TRP A 120 9.50 2.48 -2.09
CA TRP A 120 8.81 1.49 -1.26
C TRP A 120 9.24 1.63 0.19
N GLY A 121 8.44 1.09 1.10
CA GLY A 121 8.75 0.96 2.52
C GLY A 121 8.62 -0.51 2.94
N LEU A 122 9.46 -0.95 3.87
CA LEU A 122 9.49 -2.32 4.39
C LEU A 122 9.19 -2.31 5.88
N GLY A 123 8.26 -3.14 6.33
CA GLY A 123 8.10 -3.43 7.75
C GLY A 123 9.18 -4.40 8.22
N ILE A 124 10.27 -3.89 8.79
CA ILE A 124 11.40 -4.72 9.26
C ILE A 124 10.90 -5.73 10.31
N GLU A 125 10.05 -5.31 11.22
CA GLU A 125 9.48 -6.15 12.27
C GLU A 125 8.58 -7.24 11.69
N ARG A 126 7.82 -6.95 10.63
CA ARG A 126 7.01 -7.95 9.91
C ARG A 126 7.89 -8.95 9.16
N LEU A 127 8.99 -8.47 8.56
CA LEU A 127 9.96 -9.35 7.92
C LEU A 127 10.59 -10.31 8.94
N VAL A 128 11.07 -9.80 10.07
CA VAL A 128 11.65 -10.64 11.14
C VAL A 128 10.61 -11.61 11.70
N MET A 129 9.39 -11.15 11.97
CA MET A 129 8.28 -11.98 12.44
C MET A 129 8.01 -13.15 11.49
N THR A 130 7.99 -12.91 10.17
CA THR A 130 7.73 -13.97 9.18
C THR A 130 8.93 -14.90 8.98
N MET A 131 10.16 -14.38 9.01
CA MET A 131 11.39 -15.18 8.90
C MET A 131 11.58 -16.16 10.07
N LEU A 132 11.19 -15.74 11.28
CA LEU A 132 11.36 -16.52 12.51
C LEU A 132 10.08 -17.23 12.97
N ASP A 133 9.02 -17.16 12.17
CA ASP A 133 7.69 -17.70 12.49
C ASP A 133 7.15 -17.26 13.86
N LEU A 134 7.35 -15.98 14.19
CA LEU A 134 6.88 -15.45 15.47
C LEU A 134 5.35 -15.32 15.47
N PRO A 135 4.68 -15.64 16.60
CA PRO A 135 3.23 -15.55 16.71
C PRO A 135 2.74 -14.10 16.81
N ASN A 136 3.60 -13.16 17.22
CA ASN A 136 3.24 -11.76 17.42
C ASN A 136 4.38 -10.81 17.01
N ILE A 137 4.05 -9.69 16.37
CA ILE A 137 5.03 -8.67 15.93
C ILE A 137 5.80 -8.05 17.11
N ARG A 138 5.21 -8.03 18.31
CA ARG A 138 5.87 -7.53 19.53
C ARG A 138 7.09 -8.36 19.93
N GLU A 139 7.18 -9.61 19.50
CA GLU A 139 8.35 -10.47 19.75
C GLU A 139 9.52 -10.17 18.81
N ALA A 140 9.27 -9.43 17.72
CA ALA A 140 10.32 -8.93 16.82
C ALA A 140 10.94 -7.60 17.30
N VAL A 141 10.47 -7.03 18.41
CA VAL A 141 10.90 -5.72 18.93
C VAL A 141 11.34 -5.84 20.39
N LEU A 142 12.48 -5.27 20.74
CA LEU A 142 13.01 -5.31 22.11
C LEU A 142 12.06 -4.62 23.12
N PHE A 143 11.60 -3.42 22.80
CA PHE A 143 10.67 -2.63 23.62
C PHE A 143 9.51 -2.13 22.76
N PRO A 144 8.48 -2.96 22.50
CA PRO A 144 7.39 -2.59 21.61
C PRO A 144 6.58 -1.41 22.17
N ARG A 145 6.01 -0.62 21.25
CA ARG A 145 5.14 0.51 21.55
C ARG A 145 3.77 0.30 20.92
N ASP A 146 2.73 0.51 21.72
CA ASP A 146 1.35 0.50 21.25
C ASP A 146 0.46 1.32 22.19
N ARG A 147 -0.84 1.38 21.90
CA ARG A 147 -1.85 2.12 22.69
C ARG A 147 -1.91 1.77 24.17
N HIS A 148 -1.38 0.62 24.59
CA HIS A 148 -1.39 0.13 25.98
C HIS A 148 0.01 -0.01 26.58
N ARG A 149 1.09 0.12 25.78
CA ARG A 149 2.47 -0.09 26.24
C ARG A 149 3.38 1.05 25.79
N LEU A 150 3.89 1.80 26.76
CA LEU A 150 4.83 2.91 26.56
C LEU A 150 6.17 2.70 27.28
N THR A 151 6.19 1.94 28.38
CA THR A 151 7.39 1.78 29.23
C THR A 151 7.85 0.31 29.32
N PRO A 152 9.16 0.06 29.48
CA PRO A 152 10.25 1.00 29.18
C PRO A 152 10.23 1.43 27.72
#